data_AF-A0A7J5WTJ8-F1
#
_entry.id   AF-A0A7J5WTJ8-F1
#
_cell.length_a   1.000
_cell.length_b   1.000
_cell.length_c   1.000
_cell.angle_alpha   90.00
_cell.angle_beta   90.00
_cell.angle_gamma   90.00
#
_symmetry.space_group_name_H-M   'P 1'
#
loop_
_entity.id
_entity.type
_entity.pdbx_description
1 polymer ?
#
loop_
_entity_poly.entity_id
_entity_poly.type
_entity_poly.pdbx_seq_one_letter_code
_entity_poly.pdbx_strand_id
1 'polypeptide(L)'
;MNVPTKLGVFAAALLIVFAAAYAIAAGVAPDRASTSPAESAHADHNAAPQSRTSASSPGADQVRGVSMAAAGFILGNVVAPHASGVQAPLSFEILDAAGAAVTDFAAEHDKQLHLIVVRADGTHFRHVHPTLSPEGRWTLPWQWATGGSYRIYADFVPAATGQPLTLTSTVEVSGDYQPAPPAAESRQSPVDGFDIELAGHLRAGAESELTVTVRRAGQPVTTLQPYLGAFGHLVALRQGDLAYLHVHPEGAAPTAGQLAGPQVRFATTAPTPGRYLLYLDFQVQGAVHTATFVLDVPTGAPAPTPDSTAPRPIRTPDTNSLTSATRGTAPRHSPNEEPPMTTSAPIHPPAATAEQTGAVDIELAVSGMTCASCAARIERTLNKLDGVSASVNYATEKAHVSAPAGVDPHLLIETIEQAGYHAALPATPTKGAAPDDDPSDDDGELVALRHRLIGAVVLSVPVIALAMVPALQFTYWQWASLTLAAPVIVWAAWPFHRAALLNLRHGAATMDTLISVGTTAALLWSLYALFFGTAGQPGTTHGMLTGLSSDTPRTIEAGAVSVVIVEGTVEGSVREP
;
A
#
# COMPACT_ATOMS: atom_id res chain seq x y z
N MET A 1 10.07 -38.59 46.17
CA MET A 1 10.78 -38.46 44.89
C MET A 1 11.57 -37.16 44.92
N ASN A 2 12.91 -37.24 44.84
CA ASN A 2 13.78 -36.08 45.02
C ASN A 2 13.64 -35.11 43.83
N VAL A 3 13.82 -33.81 44.07
CA VAL A 3 13.74 -32.73 43.07
C VAL A 3 14.44 -33.06 41.74
N PRO A 4 15.67 -33.61 41.70
CA PRO A 4 16.32 -33.97 40.42
C PRO A 4 15.58 -35.07 39.66
N THR A 5 14.92 -36.01 40.34
CA THR A 5 14.12 -37.06 39.70
C THR A 5 12.83 -36.49 39.10
N LYS A 6 12.22 -35.50 39.75
CA LYS A 6 11.05 -34.78 39.20
C LYS A 6 11.42 -33.94 37.97
N LEU A 7 12.58 -33.27 38.01
CA LEU A 7 13.13 -32.55 36.84
C LEU A 7 13.43 -33.51 35.68
N GLY A 8 14.01 -34.68 35.97
CA GLY A 8 14.31 -35.69 34.96
C GLY A 8 13.05 -36.24 34.29
N VAL A 9 12.01 -36.55 35.06
CA VAL A 9 10.71 -37.00 34.53
C VAL A 9 10.04 -35.91 33.69
N PHE A 10 10.14 -34.66 34.13
CA PHE A 10 9.57 -33.53 33.41
C PHE A 10 10.29 -33.25 32.09
N ALA A 11 11.63 -33.25 32.09
CA ALA A 11 12.43 -33.11 30.87
C ALA A 11 12.17 -34.26 29.89
N ALA A 12 12.00 -35.49 30.39
CA ALA A 12 11.64 -36.64 29.57
C ALA A 12 10.24 -36.50 28.96
N ALA A 13 9.25 -36.04 29.73
CA ALA A 13 7.90 -35.78 29.22
C ALA A 13 7.91 -34.67 28.15
N LEU A 14 8.70 -33.62 28.35
CA LEU A 14 8.87 -32.52 27.39
C LEU A 14 9.52 -33.01 26.08
N LEU A 15 10.55 -33.85 26.18
CA LEU A 15 11.20 -34.48 25.03
C LEU A 15 10.23 -35.38 24.25
N ILE A 16 9.36 -36.13 24.93
CA ILE A 16 8.35 -36.98 24.29
C ILE A 16 7.33 -36.14 23.52
N VAL A 17 6.84 -35.05 24.12
CA VAL A 17 5.90 -34.14 23.45
C VAL A 17 6.55 -33.47 22.24
N PHE A 18 7.81 -33.06 22.37
CA PHE A 18 8.57 -32.45 21.27
C PHE A 18 8.84 -33.44 20.13
N ALA A 19 9.19 -34.69 20.47
CA ALA A 19 9.39 -35.75 19.50
C ALA A 19 8.09 -36.14 18.78
N ALA A 20 6.96 -36.16 19.49
CA ALA A 20 5.64 -36.43 18.90
C ALA A 20 5.23 -35.31 17.93
N ALA A 21 5.44 -34.05 18.30
CA ALA A 21 5.18 -32.91 17.42
C ALA A 21 6.09 -32.92 16.18
N TYR A 22 7.37 -33.25 16.34
CA TYR A 22 8.34 -33.39 15.25
C TYR A 22 7.98 -34.53 14.29
N ALA A 23 7.55 -35.69 14.81
CA ALA A 23 7.15 -36.84 14.00
C ALA A 23 5.88 -36.55 13.18
N ILE A 24 4.93 -35.80 13.74
CA ILE A 24 3.72 -35.37 13.02
C ILE A 24 4.09 -34.40 11.88
N ALA A 25 5.04 -33.49 12.13
CA ALA A 25 5.52 -32.56 11.11
C ALA A 25 6.32 -33.26 9.99
N ALA A 26 7.14 -34.26 10.34
CA ALA A 26 7.95 -35.02 9.38
C ALA A 26 7.12 -35.97 8.49
N GLY A 27 5.92 -36.39 8.93
CA GLY A 27 5.05 -37.28 8.17
C GLY A 27 4.28 -36.64 7.01
N VAL A 28 4.41 -35.33 6.80
CA VAL A 28 3.60 -34.55 5.85
C VAL A 28 4.37 -34.15 4.58
N ALA A 29 5.66 -34.53 4.44
CA ALA A 29 6.47 -34.19 3.26
C ALA A 29 7.03 -35.45 2.55
N PRO A 30 6.84 -35.62 1.23
CA PRO A 30 7.48 -36.71 0.48
C PRO A 30 8.76 -36.23 -0.23
N ASP A 31 9.89 -36.90 0.04
CA ASP A 31 11.18 -36.65 -0.61
C ASP A 31 11.35 -37.44 -1.92
N ARG A 32 11.89 -36.79 -2.96
CA ARG A 32 12.70 -37.47 -3.98
C ARG A 32 13.96 -36.66 -4.29
N ALA A 33 15.09 -37.24 -3.93
CA ALA A 33 16.43 -36.73 -4.21
C ALA A 33 16.90 -37.09 -5.62
N SER A 34 17.74 -36.25 -6.23
CA SER A 34 18.80 -36.66 -7.16
C SER A 34 19.91 -35.59 -7.30
N THR A 35 21.13 -36.09 -7.39
CA THR A 35 22.48 -35.49 -7.42
C THR A 35 22.87 -34.71 -8.69
N SER A 36 23.73 -33.69 -8.57
CA SER A 36 24.47 -33.01 -9.65
C SER A 36 26.00 -33.03 -9.45
N PRO A 37 26.80 -32.81 -10.51
CA PRO A 37 28.13 -32.19 -10.38
C PRO A 37 28.50 -31.08 -11.42
N ALA A 38 29.11 -29.98 -10.91
CA ALA A 38 30.22 -29.09 -11.39
C ALA A 38 30.19 -28.45 -12.81
N GLU A 39 30.74 -27.26 -13.17
CA GLU A 39 31.71 -26.29 -12.58
C GLU A 39 31.83 -25.00 -13.47
N SER A 40 32.36 -23.88 -12.92
CA SER A 40 33.20 -22.79 -13.54
C SER A 40 32.60 -21.77 -14.56
N ALA A 41 32.99 -20.48 -14.71
CA ALA A 41 33.85 -19.49 -14.03
C ALA A 41 33.65 -18.07 -14.69
N HIS A 42 34.02 -17.02 -13.95
CA HIS A 42 33.91 -15.55 -14.15
C HIS A 42 34.74 -14.88 -15.27
N ALA A 43 34.43 -13.59 -15.57
CA ALA A 43 35.36 -12.41 -15.68
C ALA A 43 34.84 -11.36 -16.71
N ASP A 44 35.00 -10.02 -16.64
CA ASP A 44 35.37 -9.02 -15.61
C ASP A 44 35.41 -7.58 -16.25
N HIS A 45 35.41 -6.53 -15.42
CA HIS A 45 36.03 -5.16 -15.56
C HIS A 45 35.32 -3.89 -16.14
N ASN A 46 34.93 -2.99 -15.20
CA ASN A 46 35.49 -1.66 -14.82
C ASN A 46 35.91 -0.53 -15.80
N ALA A 47 35.34 0.69 -15.57
CA ALA A 47 36.02 1.96 -15.16
C ALA A 47 35.58 3.29 -15.87
N ALA A 48 34.72 4.08 -15.20
CA ALA A 48 34.73 5.53 -14.79
C ALA A 48 35.52 6.66 -15.56
N PRO A 49 35.31 7.97 -15.24
CA PRO A 49 34.15 8.82 -15.61
C PRO A 49 34.53 10.26 -16.09
N GLN A 50 33.57 11.05 -16.62
CA GLN A 50 33.59 12.53 -16.53
C GLN A 50 32.23 13.20 -16.90
N SER A 51 31.62 13.80 -15.88
CA SER A 51 30.70 14.94 -15.79
C SER A 51 29.93 15.42 -17.04
N ARG A 52 28.60 15.33 -17.01
CA ARG A 52 27.67 16.40 -17.43
C ARG A 52 26.22 16.13 -16.98
N THR A 53 25.64 17.17 -16.40
CA THR A 53 24.27 17.33 -15.87
C THR A 53 23.18 17.01 -16.89
N SER A 54 22.17 16.20 -16.55
CA SER A 54 20.91 16.08 -17.32
C SER A 54 19.76 15.51 -16.47
N ALA A 55 18.56 16.03 -16.72
CA ALA A 55 17.32 15.97 -15.95
C ALA A 55 16.63 14.58 -15.90
N SER A 56 15.93 14.33 -14.79
CA SER A 56 15.12 13.14 -14.50
C SER A 56 13.81 13.08 -15.31
N SER A 57 13.40 11.86 -15.69
CA SER A 57 12.08 11.57 -16.30
C SER A 57 11.05 11.15 -15.24
N PRO A 58 9.73 11.38 -15.41
CA PRO A 58 8.72 11.11 -14.39
C PRO A 58 8.02 9.73 -14.52
N GLY A 59 8.06 8.95 -13.42
CA GLY A 59 6.89 8.30 -12.80
C GLY A 59 6.34 6.97 -13.34
N ALA A 60 6.63 5.85 -12.65
CA ALA A 60 5.65 4.79 -12.48
C ALA A 60 4.61 5.28 -11.45
N ASP A 61 3.36 5.46 -11.87
CA ASP A 61 2.31 6.07 -11.05
C ASP A 61 1.98 5.18 -9.84
N GLN A 62 2.54 5.53 -8.69
CA GLN A 62 2.33 4.86 -7.41
C GLN A 62 0.83 4.92 -7.05
N VAL A 63 0.26 3.83 -6.55
CA VAL A 63 -1.13 3.81 -6.06
C VAL A 63 -1.30 4.86 -4.95
N ARG A 64 -2.02 5.95 -5.24
CA ARG A 64 -2.21 7.08 -4.31
C ARG A 64 -3.35 6.82 -3.33
N GLY A 65 -3.41 7.60 -2.25
CA GLY A 65 -4.54 7.62 -1.32
C GLY A 65 -4.74 6.37 -0.48
N VAL A 66 -3.73 5.50 -0.36
CA VAL A 66 -3.75 4.32 0.54
C VAL A 66 -2.84 4.46 1.75
N SER A 67 -2.05 5.55 1.82
CA SER A 67 -1.12 5.81 2.91
C SER A 67 -1.47 7.09 3.67
N MET A 68 -1.25 7.06 4.99
CA MET A 68 -1.33 8.25 5.84
C MET A 68 -0.08 9.16 5.71
N ALA A 69 0.98 8.64 5.09
CA ALA A 69 2.24 9.35 4.91
C ALA A 69 2.85 9.09 3.53
N ALA A 70 3.37 10.13 2.89
CA ALA A 70 4.04 10.04 1.60
C ALA A 70 5.00 11.22 1.42
N ALA A 71 6.13 11.00 0.75
CA ALA A 71 7.12 12.05 0.44
C ALA A 71 7.55 12.91 1.65
N GLY A 72 7.61 12.31 2.85
CA GLY A 72 7.96 13.00 4.10
C GLY A 72 6.84 13.80 4.75
N PHE A 73 5.61 13.76 4.21
CA PHE A 73 4.43 14.39 4.78
C PHE A 73 3.52 13.36 5.47
N ILE A 74 2.81 13.77 6.51
CA ILE A 74 1.89 12.93 7.29
C ILE A 74 0.55 13.66 7.47
N LEU A 75 -0.57 12.97 7.25
CA LEU A 75 -1.88 13.45 7.67
C LEU A 75 -2.06 13.14 9.16
N GLY A 76 -1.93 14.18 9.98
CA GLY A 76 -1.91 14.08 11.44
C GLY A 76 -3.06 14.82 12.11
N ASN A 77 -3.20 14.60 13.42
CA ASN A 77 -4.10 15.35 14.31
C ASN A 77 -5.55 15.42 13.80
N VAL A 78 -6.02 14.32 13.20
CA VAL A 78 -7.39 14.20 12.69
C VAL A 78 -8.36 14.14 13.87
N VAL A 79 -9.20 15.16 13.98
CA VAL A 79 -10.28 15.27 14.95
C VAL A 79 -11.58 15.42 14.18
N ALA A 80 -12.56 14.58 14.47
CA ALA A 80 -13.87 14.60 13.82
C ALA A 80 -14.96 14.17 14.81
N PRO A 81 -16.25 14.49 14.56
CA PRO A 81 -17.34 13.94 15.36
C PRO A 81 -17.30 12.39 15.33
N HIS A 82 -17.46 11.73 16.47
CA HIS A 82 -17.42 10.26 16.54
C HIS A 82 -18.80 9.59 16.42
N ALA A 83 -19.87 10.37 16.22
CA ALA A 83 -21.24 9.87 16.08
C ALA A 83 -22.00 10.60 14.96
N SER A 84 -22.90 9.87 14.30
CA SER A 84 -23.80 10.42 13.29
C SER A 84 -24.80 11.41 13.89
N GLY A 85 -25.17 12.43 13.13
CA GLY A 85 -26.09 13.49 13.57
C GLY A 85 -25.47 14.52 14.52
N VAL A 86 -24.24 14.32 15.01
CA VAL A 86 -23.54 15.32 15.82
C VAL A 86 -22.83 16.32 14.92
N GLN A 87 -23.14 17.61 15.11
CA GLN A 87 -22.46 18.70 14.41
C GLN A 87 -21.24 19.15 15.22
N ALA A 88 -20.05 18.94 14.69
CA ALA A 88 -18.79 19.40 15.27
C ALA A 88 -17.75 19.64 14.15
N PRO A 89 -16.68 20.41 14.39
CA PRO A 89 -15.66 20.60 13.37
C PRO A 89 -14.96 19.29 13.03
N LEU A 90 -14.65 19.11 11.74
CA LEU A 90 -13.62 18.18 11.29
C LEU A 90 -12.35 19.01 11.10
N SER A 91 -11.26 18.58 11.72
CA SER A 91 -9.96 19.25 11.61
C SER A 91 -8.81 18.27 11.52
N PHE A 92 -7.73 18.68 10.87
CA PHE A 92 -6.49 17.91 10.73
C PHE A 92 -5.32 18.84 10.40
N GLU A 93 -4.11 18.29 10.43
CA GLU A 93 -2.88 18.98 10.06
C GLU A 93 -2.10 18.13 9.05
N ILE A 94 -1.41 18.79 8.12
CA ILE A 94 -0.39 18.15 7.30
C ILE A 94 0.94 18.43 7.98
N LEU A 95 1.62 17.38 8.43
CA LEU A 95 2.89 17.48 9.15
C LEU A 95 4.04 17.15 8.19
N ASP A 96 5.16 17.85 8.31
CA ASP A 96 6.40 17.51 7.62
C ASP A 96 7.20 16.41 8.34
N ALA A 97 8.38 16.09 7.81
CA ALA A 97 9.26 15.05 8.37
C ALA A 97 9.79 15.38 9.78
N ALA A 98 9.75 16.65 10.20
CA ALA A 98 10.10 17.10 11.54
C ALA A 98 8.88 17.09 12.50
N GLY A 99 7.69 16.80 11.99
CA GLY A 99 6.43 16.86 12.74
C GLY A 99 5.86 18.28 12.87
N ALA A 100 6.37 19.25 12.11
CA ALA A 100 5.84 20.61 12.09
C ALA A 100 4.67 20.73 11.11
N ALA A 101 3.67 21.54 11.46
CA ALA A 101 2.52 21.77 10.60
C ALA A 101 2.93 22.60 9.36
N VAL A 102 2.62 22.07 8.18
CA VAL A 102 2.85 22.73 6.91
C VAL A 102 1.77 23.80 6.72
N THR A 103 2.19 25.01 6.37
CA THR A 103 1.30 26.16 6.16
C THR A 103 1.33 26.70 4.73
N ASP A 104 2.26 26.22 3.89
CA ASP A 104 2.47 26.74 2.55
C ASP A 104 2.12 25.69 1.47
N PHE A 105 1.08 26.00 0.72
CA PHE A 105 0.48 25.12 -0.27
C PHE A 105 0.20 25.89 -1.55
N ALA A 106 0.57 25.29 -2.68
CA ALA A 106 0.18 25.80 -3.99
C ALA A 106 -1.31 25.55 -4.24
N ALA A 107 -1.94 26.45 -4.99
CA ALA A 107 -3.33 26.27 -5.39
C ALA A 107 -3.40 25.35 -6.62
N GLU A 108 -4.24 24.32 -6.54
CA GLU A 108 -4.71 23.51 -7.65
C GLU A 108 -6.22 23.70 -7.74
N HIS A 109 -6.78 23.94 -8.93
CA HIS A 109 -8.24 24.13 -9.08
C HIS A 109 -8.82 25.24 -8.16
N ASP A 110 -8.10 26.37 -8.04
CA ASP A 110 -8.41 27.51 -7.15
C ASP A 110 -8.43 27.20 -5.63
N LYS A 111 -7.98 26.00 -5.22
CA LYS A 111 -7.94 25.57 -3.83
C LYS A 111 -6.56 25.07 -3.44
N GLN A 112 -6.18 25.31 -2.20
CA GLN A 112 -4.91 24.80 -1.66
C GLN A 112 -5.00 23.33 -1.24
N LEU A 113 -6.23 22.85 -0.96
CA LEU A 113 -6.48 21.48 -0.53
C LEU A 113 -7.89 21.04 -0.91
N HIS A 114 -7.99 19.84 -1.44
CA HIS A 114 -9.24 19.12 -1.63
C HIS A 114 -9.37 18.04 -0.54
N LEU A 115 -10.47 18.10 0.21
CA LEU A 115 -10.83 17.07 1.18
C LEU A 115 -11.92 16.19 0.58
N ILE A 116 -11.60 14.93 0.33
CA ILE A 116 -12.56 13.94 -0.11
C ILE A 116 -12.92 13.07 1.09
N VAL A 117 -14.21 12.81 1.30
CA VAL A 117 -14.68 11.92 2.35
C VAL A 117 -15.66 10.93 1.76
N VAL A 118 -15.48 9.64 2.03
CA VAL A 118 -16.32 8.57 1.50
C VAL A 118 -16.46 7.46 2.53
N ARG A 119 -17.61 6.81 2.60
CA ARG A 119 -17.79 5.62 3.45
C ARG A 119 -17.08 4.42 2.81
N ALA A 120 -16.66 3.45 3.62
CA ALA A 120 -15.93 2.27 3.15
C ALA A 120 -16.64 1.47 2.04
N ASP A 121 -17.97 1.56 1.95
CA ASP A 121 -18.79 0.93 0.90
C ASP A 121 -18.97 1.80 -0.35
N GLY A 122 -18.32 2.95 -0.44
CA GLY A 122 -18.41 3.88 -1.57
C GLY A 122 -19.58 4.86 -1.51
N THR A 123 -20.40 4.81 -0.46
CA THR A 123 -21.53 5.75 -0.33
C THR A 123 -21.14 6.98 0.50
N HIS A 124 -22.05 7.96 0.57
CA HIS A 124 -21.86 9.20 1.33
C HIS A 124 -20.59 9.97 0.95
N PHE A 125 -20.26 9.99 -0.34
CA PHE A 125 -19.17 10.80 -0.89
C PHE A 125 -19.43 12.29 -0.67
N ARG A 126 -18.38 13.02 -0.30
CA ARG A 126 -18.35 14.48 -0.22
C ARG A 126 -16.99 15.01 -0.66
N HIS A 127 -16.99 16.00 -1.54
CA HIS A 127 -15.82 16.81 -1.90
C HIS A 127 -15.98 18.20 -1.30
N VAL A 128 -15.05 18.58 -0.41
CA VAL A 128 -15.13 19.85 0.32
C VAL A 128 -13.74 20.48 0.44
N HIS A 129 -13.70 21.76 0.79
CA HIS A 129 -12.44 22.50 0.95
C HIS A 129 -12.40 23.13 2.34
N PRO A 130 -11.62 22.57 3.28
CA PRO A 130 -11.41 23.18 4.58
C PRO A 130 -10.64 24.49 4.44
N THR A 131 -10.68 25.29 5.50
CA THR A 131 -9.88 26.52 5.62
C THR A 131 -8.64 26.25 6.45
N LEU A 132 -7.48 26.73 5.98
CA LEU A 132 -6.21 26.67 6.70
C LEU A 132 -6.10 27.81 7.71
N SER A 133 -5.75 27.49 8.96
CA SER A 133 -5.38 28.48 9.97
C SER A 133 -3.89 28.85 9.88
N PRO A 134 -3.46 30.01 10.43
CA PRO A 134 -2.05 30.38 10.48
C PRO A 134 -1.15 29.36 11.20
N GLU A 135 -1.72 28.57 12.11
CA GLU A 135 -1.04 27.51 12.86
C GLU A 135 -0.92 26.18 12.08
N GLY A 136 -1.39 26.14 10.82
CA GLY A 136 -1.30 24.95 9.97
C GLY A 136 -2.46 23.97 10.11
N ARG A 137 -3.55 24.36 10.80
CA ARG A 137 -4.72 23.51 11.00
C ARG A 137 -5.78 23.74 9.93
N TRP A 138 -6.17 22.68 9.25
CA TRP A 138 -7.31 22.64 8.35
C TRP A 138 -8.58 22.38 9.14
N THR A 139 -9.64 23.17 8.93
CA THR A 139 -10.91 23.01 9.66
C THR A 139 -12.12 23.30 8.77
N LEU A 140 -13.22 22.57 9.00
CA LEU A 140 -14.55 22.88 8.46
C LEU A 140 -15.67 22.39 9.41
N PRO A 141 -16.87 23.01 9.38
CA PRO A 141 -18.02 22.45 10.08
C PRO A 141 -18.42 21.11 9.45
N TRP A 142 -18.67 20.10 10.28
CA TRP A 142 -18.97 18.75 9.81
C TRP A 142 -20.10 18.08 10.60
N GLN A 143 -20.79 17.18 9.93
CA GLN A 143 -21.80 16.28 10.51
C GLN A 143 -21.84 15.03 9.64
N TRP A 144 -21.81 13.86 10.26
CA TRP A 144 -21.98 12.58 9.58
C TRP A 144 -23.47 12.25 9.46
N ALA A 145 -23.91 11.84 8.26
CA ALA A 145 -25.31 11.46 8.03
C ALA A 145 -25.66 10.11 8.68
N THR A 146 -24.73 9.15 8.62
CA THR A 146 -24.89 7.77 9.10
C THR A 146 -23.65 7.30 9.84
N GLY A 147 -23.76 6.21 10.60
CA GLY A 147 -22.59 5.51 11.13
C GLY A 147 -21.81 4.77 10.03
N GLY A 148 -20.61 4.33 10.37
CA GLY A 148 -19.73 3.54 9.50
C GLY A 148 -18.27 3.96 9.57
N SER A 149 -17.42 3.24 8.83
CA SER A 149 -16.02 3.58 8.62
C SER A 149 -15.90 4.51 7.41
N TYR A 150 -15.30 5.67 7.59
CA TYR A 150 -15.12 6.69 6.55
C TYR A 150 -13.64 6.88 6.25
N ARG A 151 -13.30 6.90 4.96
CA ARG A 151 -11.98 7.31 4.50
C ARG A 151 -11.99 8.78 4.14
N ILE A 152 -11.03 9.52 4.68
CA ILE A 152 -10.78 10.92 4.33
C ILE A 152 -9.49 11.00 3.51
N TYR A 153 -9.46 11.87 2.50
CA TYR A 153 -8.29 12.14 1.66
C TYR A 153 -8.00 13.62 1.69
N ALA A 154 -6.76 13.97 2.01
CA ALA A 154 -6.21 15.29 1.79
C ALA A 154 -5.39 15.25 0.51
N ASP A 155 -5.87 15.93 -0.53
CA ASP A 155 -5.20 16.09 -1.81
C ASP A 155 -4.70 17.53 -1.95
N PHE A 156 -3.39 17.70 -2.05
CA PHE A 156 -2.72 19.00 -1.94
C PHE A 156 -1.36 19.02 -2.65
N VAL A 157 -0.86 20.23 -2.90
CA VAL A 157 0.46 20.45 -3.48
C VAL A 157 1.29 21.27 -2.49
N PRO A 158 2.27 20.69 -1.77
CA PRO A 158 3.18 21.46 -0.92
C PRO A 158 3.97 22.45 -1.76
N ALA A 159 4.02 23.72 -1.36
CA ALA A 159 4.79 24.73 -2.09
C ALA A 159 6.29 24.38 -2.16
N ALA A 160 6.81 23.70 -1.14
CA ALA A 160 8.22 23.28 -1.05
C ALA A 160 8.63 22.27 -2.13
N THR A 161 7.72 21.39 -2.56
CA THR A 161 8.02 20.33 -3.54
C THR A 161 7.39 20.61 -4.91
N GLY A 162 6.24 21.28 -4.94
CA GLY A 162 5.44 21.48 -6.15
C GLY A 162 4.84 20.19 -6.72
N GLN A 163 4.93 19.07 -6.00
CA GLN A 163 4.42 17.77 -6.45
C GLN A 163 3.09 17.46 -5.77
N PRO A 164 2.05 17.02 -6.51
CA PRO A 164 0.77 16.66 -5.92
C PRO A 164 0.89 15.43 -5.02
N LEU A 165 0.27 15.48 -3.85
CA LEU A 165 0.25 14.42 -2.86
C LEU A 165 -1.17 14.18 -2.35
N THR A 166 -1.51 12.91 -2.20
CA THR A 166 -2.77 12.49 -1.61
C THR A 166 -2.49 11.62 -0.38
N LEU A 167 -2.84 12.12 0.80
CA LEU A 167 -2.72 11.40 2.06
C LEU A 167 -4.11 11.00 2.55
N THR A 168 -4.23 9.85 3.20
CA THR A 168 -5.52 9.36 3.70
C THR A 168 -5.52 9.08 5.20
N SER A 169 -6.68 9.10 5.84
CA SER A 169 -6.90 8.58 7.18
C SER A 169 -8.29 7.95 7.26
N THR A 170 -8.52 7.10 8.25
CA THR A 170 -9.82 6.45 8.48
C THR A 170 -10.44 6.99 9.76
N VAL A 171 -11.73 7.34 9.71
CA VAL A 171 -12.52 7.84 10.84
C VAL A 171 -13.68 6.88 11.08
N GLU A 172 -13.76 6.36 12.30
CA GLU A 172 -14.88 5.51 12.74
C GLU A 172 -16.00 6.37 13.34
N VAL A 173 -17.22 6.17 12.84
CA VAL A 173 -18.41 6.94 13.22
C VAL A 173 -19.48 5.99 13.76
N SER A 174 -19.85 6.20 15.01
CA SER A 174 -20.96 5.48 15.66
C SER A 174 -22.30 5.96 15.12
N GLY A 175 -23.25 5.04 14.90
CA GLY A 175 -24.59 5.40 14.43
C GLY A 175 -25.23 4.30 13.62
N ASP A 176 -26.39 4.60 13.03
CA ASP A 176 -27.07 3.67 12.13
C ASP A 176 -26.19 3.40 10.91
N TYR A 177 -25.79 2.14 10.75
CA TYR A 177 -25.01 1.67 9.63
C TYR A 177 -25.78 0.57 8.90
N GLN A 178 -26.15 0.87 7.65
CA GLN A 178 -26.69 -0.11 6.73
C GLN A 178 -25.77 -0.17 5.50
N PRO A 179 -25.01 -1.27 5.33
CA PRO A 179 -24.10 -1.40 4.21
C PRO A 179 -24.87 -1.41 2.90
N ALA A 180 -24.41 -0.63 1.92
CA ALA A 180 -24.95 -0.72 0.57
C ALA A 180 -24.47 -2.02 -0.09
N PRO A 181 -25.32 -2.72 -0.87
CA PRO A 181 -24.86 -3.82 -1.68
C PRO A 181 -23.83 -3.33 -2.70
N PRO A 182 -22.89 -4.18 -3.16
CA PRO A 182 -21.92 -3.81 -4.18
C PRO A 182 -22.63 -3.24 -5.42
N ALA A 183 -22.28 -2.00 -5.79
CA ALA A 183 -22.90 -1.35 -6.93
C ALA A 183 -22.55 -2.09 -8.23
N ALA A 184 -23.55 -2.33 -9.08
CA ALA A 184 -23.34 -2.86 -10.42
C ALA A 184 -22.63 -1.83 -11.30
N GLU A 185 -21.96 -2.27 -12.37
CA GLU A 185 -21.39 -1.33 -13.36
C GLU A 185 -22.50 -0.39 -13.85
N SER A 186 -22.23 0.91 -13.81
CA SER A 186 -23.17 1.94 -14.25
C SER A 186 -22.43 3.11 -14.87
N ARG A 187 -22.92 3.53 -16.04
CA ARG A 187 -22.43 4.67 -16.82
C ARG A 187 -23.45 5.80 -16.90
N GLN A 188 -24.57 5.64 -16.21
CA GLN A 188 -25.65 6.61 -16.15
C GLN A 188 -25.94 6.94 -14.69
N SER A 189 -26.10 8.23 -14.40
CA SER A 189 -26.38 8.71 -13.05
C SER A 189 -27.41 9.83 -13.11
N PRO A 190 -28.72 9.52 -13.00
CA PRO A 190 -29.73 10.54 -12.84
C PRO A 190 -29.61 11.19 -11.45
N VAL A 191 -29.49 12.51 -11.39
CA VAL A 191 -29.37 13.27 -10.13
C VAL A 191 -30.05 14.63 -10.26
N ASP A 192 -30.89 15.01 -9.30
CA ASP A 192 -31.55 16.31 -9.22
C ASP A 192 -32.28 16.76 -10.52
N GLY A 193 -32.80 15.81 -11.29
CA GLY A 193 -33.47 16.04 -12.57
C GLY A 193 -32.54 16.22 -13.77
N PHE A 194 -31.23 15.97 -13.60
CA PHE A 194 -30.25 15.86 -14.67
C PHE A 194 -29.98 14.38 -15.00
N ASP A 195 -29.78 14.09 -16.28
CA ASP A 195 -29.34 12.81 -16.79
C ASP A 195 -27.87 12.92 -17.16
N ILE A 196 -27.01 12.23 -16.43
CA ILE A 196 -25.56 12.26 -16.65
C ILE A 196 -25.10 10.94 -17.27
N GLU A 197 -24.39 11.03 -18.38
CA GLU A 197 -23.86 9.89 -19.13
C GLU A 197 -22.33 9.94 -19.18
N LEU A 198 -21.68 8.82 -18.88
CA LEU A 198 -20.22 8.67 -18.91
C LEU A 198 -19.80 7.76 -20.07
N ALA A 199 -19.11 8.34 -21.04
CA ALA A 199 -18.47 7.65 -22.17
C ALA A 199 -16.96 7.49 -21.94
N GLY A 200 -16.36 6.50 -22.60
CA GLY A 200 -14.94 6.15 -22.45
C GLY A 200 -14.71 4.88 -21.62
N HIS A 201 -13.50 4.33 -21.66
CA HIS A 201 -13.15 3.11 -20.94
C HIS A 201 -11.81 3.29 -20.23
N LEU A 202 -11.78 2.97 -18.94
CA LEU A 202 -10.56 2.91 -18.16
C LEU A 202 -9.72 1.70 -18.58
N ARG A 203 -8.42 1.91 -18.76
CA ARG A 203 -7.44 0.86 -19.02
C ARG A 203 -6.41 0.81 -17.89
N ALA A 204 -6.11 -0.39 -17.42
CA ALA A 204 -5.08 -0.60 -16.42
C ALA A 204 -3.70 -0.22 -16.97
N GLY A 205 -2.95 0.61 -16.25
CA GLY A 205 -1.62 1.07 -16.59
C GLY A 205 -1.55 2.03 -17.79
N ALA A 206 -2.67 2.53 -18.30
CA ALA A 206 -2.70 3.43 -19.45
C ALA A 206 -3.67 4.60 -19.22
N GLU A 207 -3.26 5.77 -19.66
CA GLU A 207 -4.11 6.97 -19.68
C GLU A 207 -5.35 6.71 -20.52
N SER A 208 -6.49 7.14 -19.99
CA SER A 208 -7.81 6.94 -20.56
C SER A 208 -8.58 8.25 -20.51
N GLU A 209 -9.20 8.61 -21.62
CA GLU A 209 -10.13 9.74 -21.69
C GLU A 209 -11.54 9.27 -21.29
N LEU A 210 -12.17 10.04 -20.40
CA LEU A 210 -13.56 9.90 -20.00
C LEU A 210 -14.33 11.16 -20.37
N THR A 211 -15.44 11.00 -21.08
CA THR A 211 -16.32 12.12 -21.45
C THR A 211 -17.63 12.01 -20.69
N VAL A 212 -17.93 13.02 -19.87
CA VAL A 212 -19.24 13.18 -19.23
C VAL A 212 -20.12 14.03 -20.13
N THR A 213 -21.37 13.62 -20.36
CA THR A 213 -22.41 14.44 -20.98
C THR A 213 -23.52 14.76 -19.98
N VAL A 214 -23.85 16.03 -19.82
CA VAL A 214 -24.91 16.53 -18.93
C VAL A 214 -26.16 16.90 -19.74
N ARG A 215 -27.28 16.25 -19.45
CA ARG A 215 -28.60 16.56 -20.04
C ARG A 215 -29.63 16.90 -18.96
N ARG A 216 -30.66 17.66 -19.33
CA ARG A 216 -31.84 17.92 -18.48
C ARG A 216 -33.09 17.80 -19.35
N ALA A 217 -34.02 16.93 -18.96
CA ALA A 217 -35.22 16.64 -19.75
C ALA A 217 -34.92 16.31 -21.23
N GLY A 218 -33.88 15.51 -21.46
CA GLY A 218 -33.42 15.12 -22.80
C GLY A 218 -32.66 16.20 -23.60
N GLN A 219 -32.58 17.44 -23.09
CA GLN A 219 -31.86 18.53 -23.75
C GLN A 219 -30.42 18.67 -23.22
N PRO A 220 -29.42 18.97 -24.07
CA PRO A 220 -28.05 19.22 -23.62
C PRO A 220 -27.96 20.46 -22.72
N VAL A 221 -27.26 20.36 -21.59
CA VAL A 221 -27.02 21.49 -20.69
C VAL A 221 -25.78 22.25 -21.14
N THR A 222 -25.95 23.48 -21.66
CA THR A 222 -24.84 24.35 -22.09
C THR A 222 -24.56 25.49 -21.11
N THR A 223 -25.04 25.35 -19.87
CA THR A 223 -24.96 26.36 -18.81
C THR A 223 -24.20 25.83 -17.60
N LEU A 224 -23.25 24.91 -17.80
CA LEU A 224 -22.36 24.46 -16.74
C LEU A 224 -21.54 25.66 -16.26
N GLN A 225 -21.50 25.85 -14.94
CA GLN A 225 -20.75 26.91 -14.30
C GLN A 225 -19.42 26.37 -13.78
N PRO A 226 -18.36 27.20 -13.76
CA PRO A 226 -17.10 26.84 -13.13
C PRO A 226 -17.31 26.64 -11.64
N TYR A 227 -16.88 25.49 -11.15
CA TYR A 227 -16.81 25.16 -9.74
C TYR A 227 -15.38 24.68 -9.48
N LEU A 228 -14.67 25.34 -8.57
CA LEU A 228 -13.26 25.05 -8.25
C LEU A 228 -12.36 25.10 -9.50
N GLY A 229 -12.45 26.15 -10.32
CA GLY A 229 -11.57 26.25 -11.48
C GLY A 229 -11.78 25.20 -12.59
N ALA A 230 -12.90 24.46 -12.62
CA ALA A 230 -13.27 23.61 -13.76
C ALA A 230 -14.80 23.53 -13.95
N PHE A 231 -15.26 23.04 -15.10
CA PHE A 231 -16.69 22.82 -15.36
C PHE A 231 -17.23 21.51 -14.76
N GLY A 232 -16.34 20.66 -14.27
CA GLY A 232 -16.68 19.47 -13.51
C GLY A 232 -15.43 18.94 -12.79
N HIS A 233 -15.63 18.33 -11.63
CA HIS A 233 -14.60 17.67 -10.84
C HIS A 233 -14.93 16.19 -10.75
N LEU A 234 -14.04 15.35 -11.25
CA LEU A 234 -14.23 13.91 -11.23
C LEU A 234 -13.24 13.31 -10.24
N VAL A 235 -13.72 12.55 -9.25
CA VAL A 235 -12.88 11.76 -8.34
C VAL A 235 -13.13 10.30 -8.65
N ALA A 236 -12.07 9.51 -8.76
CA ALA A 236 -12.17 8.07 -8.97
C ALA A 236 -11.48 7.31 -7.82
N LEU A 237 -12.15 6.30 -7.29
CA LEU A 237 -11.67 5.47 -6.18
C LEU A 237 -11.77 3.99 -6.54
N ARG A 238 -10.72 3.20 -6.30
CA ARG A 238 -10.78 1.74 -6.48
C ARG A 238 -11.68 1.12 -5.42
N GLN A 239 -12.66 0.31 -5.80
CA GLN A 239 -13.52 -0.36 -4.83
C GLN A 239 -12.71 -1.37 -3.99
N GLY A 240 -12.99 -1.41 -2.69
CA GLY A 240 -12.32 -2.29 -1.73
C GLY A 240 -11.34 -1.52 -0.86
N ASP A 241 -10.20 -1.13 -1.43
CA ASP A 241 -9.18 -0.36 -0.71
C ASP A 241 -9.29 1.15 -0.88
N LEU A 242 -10.21 1.62 -1.72
CA LEU A 242 -10.46 3.02 -2.00
C LEU A 242 -9.19 3.78 -2.41
N ALA A 243 -8.30 3.13 -3.16
CA ALA A 243 -7.15 3.81 -3.74
C ALA A 243 -7.59 5.00 -4.61
N TYR A 244 -6.96 6.16 -4.40
CA TYR A 244 -7.33 7.41 -5.05
C TYR A 244 -6.69 7.51 -6.43
N LEU A 245 -7.49 7.87 -7.43
CA LEU A 245 -7.04 8.16 -8.78
C LEU A 245 -7.06 9.67 -8.97
N HIS A 246 -5.91 10.19 -9.40
CA HIS A 246 -5.83 11.57 -9.83
C HIS A 246 -6.54 11.71 -11.18
N VAL A 247 -7.41 12.70 -11.30
CA VAL A 247 -8.20 12.94 -12.51
C VAL A 247 -8.09 14.41 -12.87
N HIS A 248 -7.67 14.68 -14.10
CA HIS A 248 -7.58 16.04 -14.59
C HIS A 248 -8.75 16.36 -15.52
N PRO A 249 -9.45 17.48 -15.32
CA PRO A 249 -10.32 18.01 -16.36
C PRO A 249 -9.48 18.46 -17.56
N GLU A 250 -9.93 18.15 -18.76
CA GLU A 250 -9.27 18.61 -19.98
C GLU A 250 -9.77 20.00 -20.41
N GLY A 251 -8.85 20.79 -20.96
CA GLY A 251 -9.11 22.11 -21.51
C GLY A 251 -8.49 23.24 -20.70
N ALA A 252 -8.67 24.48 -21.19
CA ALA A 252 -8.19 25.65 -20.47
C ALA A 252 -9.05 25.91 -19.23
N ALA A 253 -8.41 26.39 -18.16
CA ALA A 253 -9.10 26.82 -16.95
C ALA A 253 -10.20 27.86 -17.31
N PRO A 254 -11.43 27.68 -16.82
CA PRO A 254 -12.53 28.57 -17.10
C PRO A 254 -12.32 29.93 -16.43
N THR A 255 -12.83 30.97 -17.10
CA THR A 255 -12.90 32.31 -16.51
C THR A 255 -14.20 32.50 -15.73
N ALA A 256 -14.19 33.38 -14.73
CA ALA A 256 -15.37 33.65 -13.91
C ALA A 256 -16.56 34.11 -14.78
N GLY A 257 -17.70 33.42 -14.64
CA GLY A 257 -18.92 33.70 -15.41
C GLY A 257 -18.98 33.06 -16.80
N GLN A 258 -17.91 32.38 -17.25
CA GLN A 258 -17.94 31.56 -18.45
C GLN A 258 -18.89 30.38 -18.26
N LEU A 259 -19.65 30.03 -19.29
CA LEU A 259 -20.51 28.85 -19.30
C LEU A 259 -20.00 27.84 -20.32
N ALA A 260 -20.20 26.55 -20.06
CA ALA A 260 -19.84 25.47 -20.98
C ALA A 260 -20.84 24.31 -20.94
N GLY A 261 -20.48 23.22 -21.62
CA GLY A 261 -21.29 22.02 -21.77
C GLY A 261 -21.73 21.78 -23.22
N PRO A 262 -22.38 20.65 -23.49
CA PRO A 262 -22.87 19.65 -22.53
C PRO A 262 -21.81 18.65 -22.06
N GLN A 263 -20.62 18.68 -22.66
CA GLN A 263 -19.57 17.72 -22.40
C GLN A 263 -18.45 18.30 -21.53
N VAL A 264 -17.94 17.47 -20.62
CA VAL A 264 -16.71 17.71 -19.87
C VAL A 264 -15.83 16.47 -20.05
N ARG A 265 -14.59 16.69 -20.48
CA ARG A 265 -13.59 15.63 -20.71
C ARG A 265 -12.63 15.56 -19.55
N PHE A 266 -12.19 14.35 -19.24
CA PHE A 266 -11.27 14.04 -18.16
C PHE A 266 -10.23 13.04 -18.64
N ALA A 267 -8.98 13.25 -18.24
CA ALA A 267 -7.90 12.28 -18.41
C ALA A 267 -7.55 11.66 -17.05
N THR A 268 -7.41 10.34 -17.01
CA THR A 268 -6.96 9.61 -15.81
C THR A 268 -6.36 8.26 -16.18
N THR A 269 -5.55 7.71 -15.28
CA THR A 269 -4.92 6.40 -15.42
C THR A 269 -5.37 5.49 -14.29
N ALA A 270 -5.97 4.35 -14.63
CA ALA A 270 -6.24 3.31 -13.64
C ALA A 270 -4.96 2.51 -13.42
N PRO A 271 -4.36 2.46 -12.22
CA PRO A 271 -3.07 1.79 -12.02
C PRO A 271 -3.17 0.27 -12.16
N THR A 272 -4.35 -0.31 -11.90
CA THR A 272 -4.56 -1.76 -11.92
C THR A 272 -5.91 -2.12 -12.54
N PRO A 273 -6.13 -3.38 -12.94
CA PRO A 273 -7.47 -3.92 -13.11
C PRO A 273 -8.28 -3.83 -11.81
N GLY A 274 -9.60 -3.78 -11.92
CA GLY A 274 -10.50 -3.71 -10.77
C GLY A 274 -11.73 -2.85 -11.03
N ARG A 275 -12.60 -2.78 -10.03
CA ARG A 275 -13.79 -1.91 -10.06
C ARG A 275 -13.45 -0.53 -9.51
N TYR A 276 -13.96 0.51 -10.14
CA TYR A 276 -13.75 1.90 -9.78
C TYR A 276 -15.08 2.61 -9.57
N LEU A 277 -15.16 3.39 -8.48
CA LEU A 277 -16.26 4.26 -8.12
C LEU A 277 -15.89 5.68 -8.50
N LEU A 278 -16.69 6.31 -9.34
CA LEU A 278 -16.42 7.65 -9.86
C LEU A 278 -17.49 8.62 -9.37
N TYR A 279 -17.08 9.80 -8.95
CA TYR A 279 -17.94 10.85 -8.42
C TYR A 279 -17.68 12.14 -9.18
N LEU A 280 -18.68 12.65 -9.87
CA LEU A 280 -18.62 13.88 -10.62
C LEU A 280 -19.38 14.98 -9.89
N ASP A 281 -18.69 16.04 -9.49
CA ASP A 281 -19.30 17.29 -9.10
C ASP A 281 -19.38 18.25 -10.28
N PHE A 282 -20.58 18.81 -10.53
CA PHE A 282 -20.81 19.83 -11.54
C PHE A 282 -21.78 20.90 -11.02
N GLN A 283 -21.67 22.13 -11.52
CA GLN A 283 -22.50 23.24 -11.05
C GLN A 283 -23.44 23.78 -12.14
N VAL A 284 -24.72 23.92 -11.80
CA VAL A 284 -25.75 24.53 -12.64
C VAL A 284 -26.64 25.42 -11.78
N GLN A 285 -26.92 26.65 -12.23
CA GLN A 285 -27.78 27.61 -11.51
C GLN A 285 -27.33 27.88 -10.05
N GLY A 286 -26.03 27.83 -9.79
CA GLY A 286 -25.44 28.07 -8.47
C GLY A 286 -25.45 26.85 -7.54
N ALA A 287 -26.13 25.76 -7.90
CA ALA A 287 -26.16 24.52 -7.12
C ALA A 287 -25.13 23.51 -7.64
N VAL A 288 -24.41 22.87 -6.72
CA VAL A 288 -23.49 21.76 -7.02
C VAL A 288 -24.26 20.45 -6.93
N HIS A 289 -24.05 19.58 -7.91
CA HIS A 289 -24.68 18.28 -8.02
C HIS A 289 -23.60 17.21 -8.13
N THR A 290 -23.80 16.06 -7.47
CA THR A 290 -22.85 14.94 -7.46
C THR A 290 -23.46 13.74 -8.16
N ALA A 291 -22.88 13.33 -9.29
CA ALA A 291 -23.25 12.11 -10.02
C ALA A 291 -22.27 10.96 -9.72
N THR A 292 -22.76 9.72 -9.68
CA THR A 292 -21.96 8.55 -9.32
C THR A 292 -21.97 7.49 -10.41
N PHE A 293 -20.79 6.99 -10.78
CA PHE A 293 -20.61 5.93 -11.76
C PHE A 293 -19.80 4.77 -11.19
N VAL A 294 -19.94 3.60 -11.80
CA VAL A 294 -19.18 2.41 -11.45
C VAL A 294 -18.63 1.83 -12.73
N LEU A 295 -17.31 1.74 -12.85
CA LEU A 295 -16.62 1.21 -14.01
C LEU A 295 -15.82 -0.02 -13.64
N ASP A 296 -15.87 -1.05 -14.48
CA ASP A 296 -15.01 -2.23 -14.35
C ASP A 296 -13.83 -2.15 -15.33
N VAL A 297 -12.61 -2.29 -14.80
CA VAL A 297 -11.37 -2.40 -15.57
C VAL A 297 -10.97 -3.87 -15.62
N PRO A 298 -11.05 -4.53 -16.79
CA PRO A 298 -10.81 -5.96 -16.91
C PRO A 298 -9.35 -6.34 -16.64
N THR A 299 -9.14 -7.57 -16.13
CA THR A 299 -7.83 -8.20 -16.04
C THR A 299 -7.38 -8.67 -17.42
N GLY A 300 -6.41 -7.96 -18.00
CA GLY A 300 -5.83 -8.28 -19.31
C GLY A 300 -6.46 -7.47 -20.45
N ALA A 301 -5.60 -6.87 -21.28
CA ALA A 301 -6.04 -6.20 -22.49
C ALA A 301 -6.58 -7.23 -23.50
N PRO A 302 -7.76 -7.02 -24.11
CA PRO A 302 -7.87 -7.39 -25.51
C PRO A 302 -6.82 -6.54 -26.23
N ALA A 303 -5.87 -7.19 -26.91
CA ALA A 303 -5.00 -6.49 -27.84
C ALA A 303 -5.88 -5.60 -28.73
N PRO A 304 -5.49 -4.35 -29.03
CA PRO A 304 -6.23 -3.55 -29.99
C PRO A 304 -6.26 -4.33 -31.30
N THR A 305 -7.45 -4.82 -31.68
CA THR A 305 -7.69 -5.18 -33.07
C THR A 305 -7.53 -3.88 -33.84
N PRO A 306 -6.52 -3.74 -34.71
CA PRO A 306 -6.45 -2.58 -35.56
C PRO A 306 -7.75 -2.53 -36.37
N ASP A 307 -8.38 -1.36 -36.38
CA ASP A 307 -9.51 -1.05 -37.26
C ASP A 307 -9.25 -1.64 -38.64
N SER A 308 -10.09 -2.60 -39.03
CA SER A 308 -10.15 -3.07 -40.41
C SER A 308 -10.85 -2.00 -41.24
N THR A 309 -10.13 -0.90 -41.48
CA THR A 309 -10.48 0.10 -42.49
C THR A 309 -9.29 0.31 -43.41
N ALA A 310 -8.78 -0.78 -43.99
CA ALA A 310 -7.98 -0.72 -45.21
C ALA A 310 -8.89 -1.09 -46.39
N PRO A 311 -8.96 -0.28 -47.47
CA PRO A 311 -9.79 -0.61 -48.62
C PRO A 311 -9.28 -1.89 -49.29
N ARG A 312 -10.19 -2.84 -49.44
CA ARG A 312 -10.01 -4.10 -50.18
C ARG A 312 -9.44 -3.79 -51.58
N PRO A 313 -8.33 -4.43 -52.01
CA PRO A 313 -7.84 -4.22 -53.36
C PRO A 313 -8.86 -4.76 -54.36
N ILE A 314 -9.26 -3.91 -55.31
CA ILE A 314 -10.10 -4.26 -56.45
C ILE A 314 -9.34 -5.30 -57.28
N ARG A 315 -9.92 -6.49 -57.36
CA ARG A 315 -9.48 -7.57 -58.23
C ARG A 315 -9.95 -7.23 -59.65
N THR A 316 -9.05 -6.74 -60.50
CA THR A 316 -9.31 -6.65 -61.95
C THR A 316 -9.18 -8.04 -62.58
N PRO A 317 -9.99 -8.37 -63.61
CA PRO A 317 -9.97 -9.69 -64.22
C PRO A 317 -8.85 -9.83 -65.26
N ASP A 318 -8.28 -11.03 -65.33
CA ASP A 318 -7.44 -11.49 -66.43
C ASP A 318 -8.20 -11.44 -67.76
N THR A 319 -7.57 -10.91 -68.82
CA THR A 319 -7.76 -11.42 -70.19
C THR A 319 -6.64 -10.99 -71.14
N ASN A 320 -5.84 -11.98 -71.55
CA ASN A 320 -5.22 -12.24 -72.85
C ASN A 320 -4.52 -11.12 -73.65
N SER A 321 -3.19 -11.27 -73.69
CA SER A 321 -2.40 -11.67 -74.86
C SER A 321 -2.82 -11.20 -76.27
N LEU A 322 -1.90 -10.41 -76.86
CA LEU A 322 -1.40 -10.47 -78.24
C LEU A 322 -2.40 -10.32 -79.41
N THR A 323 -2.34 -9.16 -80.06
CA THR A 323 -2.34 -9.09 -81.53
C THR A 323 -1.52 -7.91 -82.04
N SER A 324 -0.78 -8.17 -83.12
CA SER A 324 0.28 -7.39 -83.74
C SER A 324 -0.20 -6.25 -84.66
N ALA A 325 0.76 -5.36 -84.94
CA ALA A 325 0.90 -4.49 -86.14
C ALA A 325 0.00 -3.23 -86.15
N THR A 326 0.38 -2.04 -86.65
CA THR A 326 1.41 -1.64 -87.63
C THR A 326 1.60 -0.11 -87.55
N ARG A 327 2.80 0.37 -87.93
CA ARG A 327 3.12 1.65 -88.65
C ARG A 327 2.62 3.00 -88.10
N GLY A 328 3.56 3.95 -87.99
CA GLY A 328 3.29 5.34 -88.38
C GLY A 328 4.13 6.45 -87.73
N THR A 329 5.27 6.77 -88.37
CA THR A 329 5.70 8.15 -88.70
C THR A 329 5.99 9.18 -87.57
N ALA A 330 7.27 9.53 -87.44
CA ALA A 330 7.79 10.82 -86.91
C ALA A 330 7.42 11.99 -87.88
N PRO A 331 7.67 13.32 -87.65
CA PRO A 331 8.84 13.87 -86.93
C PRO A 331 8.76 15.26 -86.22
N ARG A 332 9.86 15.61 -85.54
CA ARG A 332 10.54 16.94 -85.39
C ARG A 332 9.77 18.15 -84.82
N HIS A 333 10.28 18.70 -83.70
CA HIS A 333 11.08 19.96 -83.71
C HIS A 333 11.81 20.20 -82.37
N SER A 334 13.09 20.57 -82.49
CA SER A 334 14.02 21.18 -81.52
C SER A 334 14.28 22.65 -81.96
N PRO A 335 15.09 23.49 -81.28
CA PRO A 335 15.49 23.63 -79.86
C PRO A 335 15.58 25.14 -79.41
N ASN A 336 16.28 25.38 -78.27
CA ASN A 336 16.79 26.63 -77.66
C ASN A 336 15.88 27.24 -76.56
N GLU A 337 16.36 27.66 -75.39
CA GLU A 337 17.68 28.18 -74.98
C GLU A 337 17.87 28.04 -73.45
N GLU A 338 19.10 27.77 -72.99
CA GLU A 338 19.60 27.80 -71.59
C GLU A 338 19.65 29.25 -71.03
N PRO A 339 19.78 29.56 -69.71
CA PRO A 339 20.82 29.02 -68.80
C PRO A 339 20.39 28.75 -67.32
N PRO A 340 21.30 28.22 -66.47
CA PRO A 340 20.95 27.62 -65.18
C PRO A 340 21.30 28.49 -63.97
N MET A 341 20.54 28.39 -62.87
CA MET A 341 21.03 28.67 -61.50
C MET A 341 20.25 27.89 -60.43
N THR A 342 21.01 27.11 -59.66
CA THR A 342 20.89 26.82 -58.21
C THR A 342 19.58 26.29 -57.62
N THR A 343 19.62 25.04 -57.16
CA THR A 343 19.29 24.64 -55.77
C THR A 343 19.88 23.26 -55.48
N SER A 344 20.84 23.21 -54.57
CA SER A 344 21.41 21.99 -54.01
C SER A 344 20.47 21.37 -52.99
N ALA A 345 20.19 20.09 -53.14
CA ALA A 345 19.54 19.26 -52.12
C ALA A 345 20.52 18.94 -50.98
N PRO A 346 20.08 18.85 -49.71
CA PRO A 346 20.90 18.25 -48.67
C PRO A 346 20.81 16.72 -48.70
N ILE A 347 21.99 16.10 -48.72
CA ILE A 347 22.25 14.68 -48.53
C ILE A 347 22.14 14.38 -47.02
N HIS A 348 21.30 13.42 -46.64
CA HIS A 348 21.29 12.81 -45.29
C HIS A 348 22.39 11.73 -45.21
N PRO A 349 23.32 11.80 -44.25
CA PRO A 349 24.19 10.67 -43.89
C PRO A 349 23.48 9.67 -42.95
N PRO A 350 23.94 8.40 -42.88
CA PRO A 350 23.27 7.33 -42.16
C PRO A 350 23.33 7.50 -40.64
N ALA A 351 22.26 7.08 -39.98
CA ALA A 351 22.09 7.07 -38.53
C ALA A 351 23.20 6.27 -37.84
N ALA A 352 23.97 6.95 -36.99
CA ALA A 352 24.86 6.34 -36.02
C ALA A 352 24.12 6.19 -34.69
N THR A 353 24.09 4.96 -34.19
CA THR A 353 23.50 4.47 -32.95
C THR A 353 23.99 5.29 -31.75
N ALA A 354 23.07 5.95 -31.03
CA ALA A 354 23.34 6.50 -29.71
C ALA A 354 22.98 5.44 -28.67
N GLU A 355 23.98 4.90 -27.97
CA GLU A 355 23.80 3.99 -26.84
C GLU A 355 23.19 4.74 -25.65
N GLN A 356 22.06 4.22 -25.15
CA GLN A 356 21.34 4.66 -23.96
C GLN A 356 22.07 4.17 -22.70
N THR A 357 22.55 5.08 -21.84
CA THR A 357 22.85 4.75 -20.45
C THR A 357 21.54 4.76 -19.66
N GLY A 358 20.89 3.61 -19.57
CA GLY A 358 19.64 3.43 -18.84
C GLY A 358 19.85 3.48 -17.32
N ALA A 359 18.99 4.21 -16.60
CA ALA A 359 18.75 3.90 -15.20
C ALA A 359 18.26 2.45 -15.11
N VAL A 360 18.73 1.71 -14.11
CA VAL A 360 18.30 0.32 -13.89
C VAL A 360 17.35 0.32 -12.70
N ASP A 361 16.13 -0.10 -12.96
CA ASP A 361 15.15 -0.37 -11.93
C ASP A 361 15.47 -1.74 -11.31
N ILE A 362 15.80 -1.71 -10.02
CA ILE A 362 16.14 -2.86 -9.20
C ILE A 362 15.02 -3.02 -8.20
N GLU A 363 14.21 -4.07 -8.35
CA GLU A 363 13.32 -4.49 -7.29
C GLU A 363 14.14 -5.31 -6.28
N LEU A 364 13.85 -5.15 -4.99
CA LEU A 364 14.43 -5.93 -3.90
C LEU A 364 13.27 -6.47 -3.08
N ALA A 365 13.24 -7.78 -2.83
CA ALA A 365 12.40 -8.34 -1.78
C ALA A 365 13.01 -7.94 -0.43
N VAL A 366 12.19 -7.49 0.51
CA VAL A 366 12.64 -6.95 1.80
C VAL A 366 11.86 -7.56 2.96
N SER A 367 12.54 -8.36 3.78
CA SER A 367 11.94 -9.07 4.91
C SER A 367 12.20 -8.34 6.24
N GLY A 368 11.26 -8.48 7.18
CA GLY A 368 11.35 -7.88 8.52
C GLY A 368 10.69 -6.50 8.66
N MET A 369 9.88 -6.07 7.69
CA MET A 369 9.04 -4.88 7.80
C MET A 369 7.67 -5.23 8.39
N THR A 370 7.34 -4.71 9.58
CA THR A 370 6.06 -5.01 10.25
C THR A 370 5.06 -3.85 10.23
N CYS A 371 5.48 -2.66 9.75
CA CYS A 371 4.62 -1.48 9.68
C CYS A 371 5.18 -0.43 8.70
N ALA A 372 4.36 0.57 8.39
CA ALA A 372 4.71 1.68 7.49
C ALA A 372 5.96 2.47 7.95
N SER A 373 6.26 2.52 9.25
CA SER A 373 7.46 3.20 9.75
C SER A 373 8.75 2.42 9.49
N CYS A 374 8.69 1.09 9.37
CA CYS A 374 9.81 0.26 8.91
C CYS A 374 10.11 0.56 7.44
N ALA A 375 9.08 0.56 6.58
CA ALA A 375 9.23 0.90 5.16
C ALA A 375 9.81 2.32 4.98
N ALA A 376 9.26 3.31 5.67
CA ALA A 376 9.78 4.69 5.62
C ALA A 376 11.22 4.83 6.13
N ARG A 377 11.70 3.91 6.97
CA ARG A 377 13.10 3.89 7.45
C ARG A 377 14.04 3.28 6.41
N ILE A 378 13.63 2.19 5.76
CA ILE A 378 14.41 1.54 4.70
C ILE A 378 14.51 2.49 3.51
N GLU A 379 13.41 3.12 3.12
CA GLU A 379 13.35 4.11 2.05
C GLU A 379 14.32 5.27 2.28
N ARG A 380 14.30 5.87 3.49
CA ARG A 380 15.25 6.94 3.86
C ARG A 380 16.70 6.47 3.93
N THR A 381 16.96 5.19 4.15
CA THR A 381 18.33 4.67 4.21
C THR A 381 18.88 4.49 2.80
N LEU A 382 18.09 3.91 1.89
CA LEU A 382 18.45 3.71 0.50
C LEU A 382 18.59 5.04 -0.27
N ASN A 383 17.70 6.01 -0.03
CA ASN A 383 17.75 7.34 -0.65
C ASN A 383 18.94 8.21 -0.21
N LYS A 384 19.78 7.74 0.71
CA LYS A 384 21.05 8.40 1.07
C LYS A 384 22.20 7.97 0.18
N LEU A 385 22.03 6.91 -0.62
CA LEU A 385 23.04 6.44 -1.56
C LEU A 385 23.03 7.34 -2.80
N ASP A 386 24.21 7.75 -3.27
CA ASP A 386 24.34 8.71 -4.36
C ASP A 386 23.70 8.19 -5.66
N GLY A 387 22.73 8.94 -6.17
CA GLY A 387 22.01 8.62 -7.40
C GLY A 387 20.92 7.56 -7.26
N VAL A 388 20.68 7.03 -6.06
CA VAL A 388 19.67 6.00 -5.78
C VAL A 388 18.34 6.66 -5.39
N SER A 389 17.27 6.28 -6.09
CA SER A 389 15.89 6.62 -5.73
C SER A 389 15.14 5.34 -5.38
N ALA A 390 14.75 5.19 -4.12
CA ALA A 390 14.06 4.03 -3.58
C ALA A 390 12.67 4.40 -3.08
N SER A 391 11.71 3.50 -3.29
CA SER A 391 10.39 3.51 -2.66
C SER A 391 10.11 2.13 -2.06
N VAL A 392 9.57 2.08 -0.85
CA VAL A 392 9.41 0.81 -0.12
C VAL A 392 7.97 0.60 0.29
N ASN A 393 7.41 -0.55 -0.07
CA ASN A 393 6.04 -0.90 0.25
C ASN A 393 6.04 -2.05 1.27
N TYR A 394 5.55 -1.76 2.48
CA TYR A 394 5.48 -2.75 3.56
C TYR A 394 4.46 -3.87 3.24
N ALA A 395 3.35 -3.54 2.57
CA ALA A 395 2.28 -4.50 2.31
C ALA A 395 2.66 -5.55 1.27
N THR A 396 3.62 -5.23 0.41
CA THR A 396 4.14 -6.13 -0.63
C THR A 396 5.56 -6.62 -0.35
N GLU A 397 6.14 -6.28 0.81
CA GLU A 397 7.50 -6.65 1.22
C GLU A 397 8.56 -6.39 0.13
N LYS A 398 8.43 -5.26 -0.57
CA LYS A 398 9.27 -4.92 -1.73
C LYS A 398 9.80 -3.51 -1.64
N ALA A 399 11.06 -3.34 -2.01
CA ALA A 399 11.70 -2.05 -2.27
C ALA A 399 11.98 -1.92 -3.77
N HIS A 400 11.42 -0.90 -4.40
CA HIS A 400 11.72 -0.56 -5.78
C HIS A 400 12.78 0.54 -5.81
N VAL A 401 13.91 0.27 -6.45
CA VAL A 401 15.10 1.10 -6.42
C VAL A 401 15.56 1.43 -7.84
N SER A 402 15.38 2.67 -8.27
CA SER A 402 16.00 3.21 -9.48
C SER A 402 17.42 3.65 -9.16
N ALA A 403 18.42 2.96 -9.72
CA ALA A 403 19.83 3.28 -9.53
C ALA A 403 20.54 3.52 -10.88
N PRO A 404 21.64 4.30 -10.90
CA PRO A 404 22.45 4.49 -12.11
C PRO A 404 23.04 3.14 -12.58
N ALA A 405 23.17 2.96 -13.90
CA ALA A 405 23.82 1.77 -14.46
C ALA A 405 25.22 1.58 -13.85
N GLY A 406 25.39 0.47 -13.10
CA GLY A 406 26.63 0.12 -12.41
C GLY A 406 26.59 0.20 -10.89
N VAL A 407 25.49 0.63 -10.26
CA VAL A 407 25.30 0.42 -8.82
C VAL A 407 25.16 -1.07 -8.55
N ASP A 408 26.06 -1.61 -7.73
CA ASP A 408 26.02 -3.00 -7.30
C ASP A 408 24.78 -3.23 -6.44
N PRO A 409 23.85 -4.12 -6.83
CA PRO A 409 22.68 -4.45 -6.02
C PRO A 409 23.04 -4.97 -4.63
N HIS A 410 24.23 -5.58 -4.45
CA HIS A 410 24.70 -6.00 -3.14
C HIS A 410 24.93 -4.83 -2.18
N LEU A 411 25.29 -3.64 -2.69
CA LEU A 411 25.41 -2.43 -1.86
C LEU A 411 24.05 -1.99 -1.31
N LEU A 412 22.98 -2.12 -2.11
CA LEU A 412 21.62 -1.82 -1.69
C LEU A 412 21.16 -2.80 -0.60
N ILE A 413 21.44 -4.09 -0.81
CA ILE A 413 21.14 -5.15 0.16
C ILE A 413 21.91 -4.90 1.47
N GLU A 414 23.22 -4.66 1.40
CA GLU A 414 24.05 -4.40 2.58
C GLU A 414 23.56 -3.15 3.34
N THR A 415 23.12 -2.11 2.61
CA THR A 415 22.56 -0.90 3.22
C THR A 415 21.25 -1.18 3.97
N ILE A 416 20.40 -2.08 3.45
CA ILE A 416 19.16 -2.52 4.11
C ILE A 416 19.48 -3.42 5.32
N GLU A 417 20.49 -4.28 5.21
CA GLU A 417 20.99 -5.12 6.31
C GLU A 417 21.59 -4.30 7.45
N GLN A 418 22.35 -3.26 7.13
CA GLN A 418 22.87 -2.29 8.09
C GLN A 418 21.75 -1.46 8.75
N ALA A 419 20.57 -1.36 8.13
CA ALA A 419 19.39 -0.76 8.74
C ALA A 419 18.62 -1.74 9.66
N GLY A 420 19.00 -3.02 9.69
CA GLY A 420 18.42 -4.06 10.54
C GLY A 420 17.33 -4.91 9.87
N TYR A 421 17.24 -4.88 8.54
CA TYR A 421 16.27 -5.62 7.74
C TYR A 421 16.98 -6.60 6.81
N HIS A 422 16.26 -7.47 6.10
CA HIS A 422 16.86 -8.36 5.11
C HIS A 422 16.42 -7.96 3.71
N ALA A 423 17.29 -8.09 2.72
CA ALA A 423 16.94 -7.80 1.33
C ALA A 423 17.58 -8.78 0.34
N ALA A 424 16.88 -9.08 -0.75
CA ALA A 424 17.37 -9.95 -1.82
C ALA A 424 16.87 -9.47 -3.20
N LEU A 425 17.59 -9.79 -4.26
CA LEU A 425 17.16 -9.54 -5.63
C LEU A 425 16.10 -10.57 -6.08
N PRO A 426 15.00 -10.15 -6.73
CA PRO A 426 14.04 -11.07 -7.34
C PRO A 426 14.66 -11.73 -8.56
N ALA A 427 14.48 -13.05 -8.67
CA ALA A 427 15.01 -13.82 -9.80
C ALA A 427 14.37 -13.36 -11.13
N THR A 428 15.19 -12.95 -12.10
CA THR A 428 14.72 -12.57 -13.44
C THR A 428 14.26 -13.83 -14.20
N PRO A 429 13.04 -13.88 -14.77
CA PRO A 429 12.56 -15.04 -15.51
C PRO A 429 13.26 -15.11 -16.88
N THR A 430 14.38 -15.83 -16.96
CA THR A 430 15.06 -16.08 -18.23
C THR A 430 14.33 -17.20 -18.98
N LYS A 431 13.61 -16.83 -20.03
CA LYS A 431 12.91 -17.73 -20.95
C LYS A 431 13.93 -18.65 -21.65
N GLY A 432 14.08 -19.89 -21.17
CA GLY A 432 14.82 -20.93 -21.90
C GLY A 432 15.71 -21.89 -21.09
N ALA A 433 15.76 -21.79 -19.75
CA ALA A 433 16.36 -22.81 -18.89
C ALA A 433 15.25 -23.45 -18.05
N ALA A 434 15.29 -24.78 -17.91
CA ALA A 434 14.40 -25.49 -17.01
C ALA A 434 14.59 -24.94 -15.58
N PRO A 435 13.50 -24.72 -14.82
CA PRO A 435 13.57 -24.08 -13.52
C PRO A 435 14.13 -25.07 -12.49
N ASP A 436 15.39 -24.89 -12.13
CA ASP A 436 15.96 -25.41 -10.87
C ASP A 436 16.30 -24.21 -9.98
N ASP A 437 15.26 -23.51 -9.53
CA ASP A 437 15.23 -22.80 -8.25
C ASP A 437 13.79 -22.86 -7.75
N ASP A 438 13.67 -23.45 -6.57
CA ASP A 438 12.49 -24.08 -5.99
C ASP A 438 11.50 -23.03 -5.44
N PRO A 439 10.20 -23.07 -5.78
CA PRO A 439 9.16 -22.22 -5.19
C PRO A 439 8.94 -22.43 -3.67
N SER A 440 9.79 -23.21 -3.01
CA SER A 440 9.60 -23.71 -1.66
C SER A 440 10.04 -22.75 -0.54
N ASP A 441 10.79 -21.68 -0.82
CA ASP A 441 11.40 -20.84 0.23
C ASP A 441 10.46 -19.73 0.75
N ASP A 442 9.67 -19.09 -0.13
CA ASP A 442 8.59 -18.15 0.28
C ASP A 442 7.46 -18.89 1.01
N ASP A 443 7.10 -20.07 0.50
CA ASP A 443 6.21 -21.00 1.21
C ASP A 443 6.86 -21.44 2.53
N GLY A 444 8.18 -21.64 2.58
CA GLY A 444 8.95 -22.03 3.75
C GLY A 444 8.96 -21.00 4.87
N GLU A 445 9.17 -19.71 4.56
CA GLU A 445 9.13 -18.62 5.54
C GLU A 445 7.71 -18.41 6.07
N LEU A 446 6.70 -18.39 5.20
CA LEU A 446 5.29 -18.31 5.59
C LEU A 446 4.87 -19.52 6.42
N VAL A 447 5.32 -20.72 6.04
CA VAL A 447 5.10 -21.95 6.80
C VAL A 447 5.80 -21.87 8.15
N ALA A 448 7.02 -21.35 8.24
CA ALA A 448 7.74 -21.19 9.51
C ALA A 448 7.03 -20.19 10.44
N LEU A 449 6.54 -19.07 9.91
CA LEU A 449 5.76 -18.09 10.65
C LEU A 449 4.41 -18.68 11.11
N ARG A 450 3.73 -19.43 10.24
CA ARG A 450 2.51 -20.14 10.57
C ARG A 450 2.73 -21.19 11.67
N HIS A 451 3.83 -21.95 11.62
CA HIS A 451 4.19 -22.90 12.67
C HIS A 451 4.47 -22.21 14.01
N ARG A 452 5.17 -21.06 14.00
CA ARG A 452 5.39 -20.26 15.22
C ARG A 452 4.09 -19.71 15.79
N LEU A 453 3.19 -19.22 14.94
CA LEU A 453 1.88 -18.73 15.35
C LEU A 453 1.02 -19.84 15.96
N ILE A 454 0.90 -20.98 15.27
CA ILE A 454 0.15 -22.13 15.77
C ILE A 454 0.77 -22.63 17.09
N GLY A 455 2.09 -22.76 17.15
CA GLY A 455 2.80 -23.14 18.37
C GLY A 455 2.54 -22.18 19.53
N ALA A 456 2.61 -20.87 19.28
CA ALA A 456 2.30 -19.84 20.27
C ALA A 456 0.86 -19.96 20.78
N VAL A 457 -0.11 -20.09 19.89
CA VAL A 457 -1.53 -20.24 20.26
C VAL A 457 -1.75 -21.51 21.10
N VAL A 458 -1.22 -22.65 20.65
CA VAL A 458 -1.39 -23.94 21.33
C VAL A 458 -0.76 -23.92 22.72
N LEU A 459 0.38 -23.24 22.91
CA LEU A 459 1.04 -23.14 24.21
C LEU A 459 0.42 -22.06 25.12
N SER A 460 -0.06 -20.95 24.56
CA SER A 460 -0.66 -19.85 25.33
C SER A 460 -2.08 -20.13 25.81
N VAL A 461 -2.89 -20.88 25.04
CA VAL A 461 -4.29 -21.17 25.43
C VAL A 461 -4.39 -21.88 26.79
N PRO A 462 -3.62 -22.95 27.08
CA PRO A 462 -3.61 -23.58 28.40
C PRO A 462 -3.11 -22.64 29.51
N VAL A 463 -2.12 -21.79 29.23
CA VAL A 463 -1.63 -20.80 30.21
C VAL A 463 -2.74 -19.82 30.59
N ILE A 464 -3.46 -19.29 29.60
CA ILE A 464 -4.61 -18.40 29.82
C ILE A 464 -5.71 -19.13 30.59
N ALA A 465 -6.03 -20.37 30.23
CA ALA A 465 -7.06 -21.15 30.92
C ALA A 465 -6.71 -21.41 32.40
N LEU A 466 -5.45 -21.76 32.69
CA LEU A 466 -4.96 -21.95 34.07
C LEU A 466 -4.99 -20.63 34.87
N ALA A 467 -4.68 -19.50 34.23
CA ALA A 467 -4.71 -18.19 34.88
C ALA A 467 -6.14 -17.68 35.12
N MET A 468 -7.06 -17.92 34.18
CA MET A 468 -8.42 -17.38 34.24
C MET A 468 -9.41 -18.29 34.97
N VAL A 469 -9.17 -19.58 35.07
CA VAL A 469 -10.09 -20.54 35.71
C VAL A 469 -9.43 -21.12 36.97
N PRO A 470 -9.73 -20.59 38.17
CA PRO A 470 -9.12 -21.07 39.43
C PRO A 470 -9.33 -22.57 39.67
N ALA A 471 -10.42 -23.15 39.19
CA ALA A 471 -10.68 -24.59 39.29
C ALA A 471 -9.65 -25.45 38.54
N LEU A 472 -8.91 -24.90 37.57
CA LEU A 472 -7.85 -25.59 36.84
C LEU A 472 -6.48 -25.46 37.53
N GLN A 473 -6.36 -24.67 38.61
CA GLN A 473 -5.11 -24.40 39.32
C GLN A 473 -4.76 -25.51 40.31
N PHE A 474 -4.11 -26.56 39.82
CA PHE A 474 -3.53 -27.62 40.65
C PHE A 474 -2.25 -27.16 41.35
N THR A 475 -1.75 -27.91 42.34
CA THR A 475 -0.68 -27.49 43.29
C THR A 475 0.59 -26.85 42.70
N TYR A 476 0.93 -27.12 41.43
CA TYR A 476 2.11 -26.60 40.74
C TYR A 476 1.80 -25.90 39.41
N TRP A 477 0.56 -25.42 39.24
CA TRP A 477 0.08 -24.83 37.97
C TRP A 477 0.92 -23.62 37.51
N GLN A 478 1.50 -22.85 38.43
CA GLN A 478 2.36 -21.71 38.15
C GLN A 478 3.67 -22.11 37.45
N TRP A 479 4.24 -23.27 37.84
CA TRP A 479 5.45 -23.82 37.22
C TRP A 479 5.14 -24.44 35.86
N ALA A 480 3.97 -25.05 35.71
CA ALA A 480 3.45 -25.50 34.42
C ALA A 480 3.22 -24.32 33.47
N SER A 481 2.65 -23.22 33.97
CA SER A 481 2.40 -22.00 33.19
C SER A 481 3.70 -21.34 32.73
N LEU A 482 4.71 -21.25 33.60
CA LEU A 482 6.06 -20.79 33.22
C LEU A 482 6.66 -21.66 32.11
N THR A 483 6.53 -22.99 32.23
CA THR A 483 7.07 -23.93 31.24
C THR A 483 6.42 -23.76 29.88
N LEU A 484 5.11 -23.51 29.83
CA LEU A 484 4.38 -23.33 28.59
C LEU A 484 4.60 -21.93 27.99
N ALA A 485 4.71 -20.89 28.82
CA ALA A 485 4.92 -19.52 28.39
C ALA A 485 6.37 -19.26 27.92
N ALA A 486 7.37 -19.93 28.51
CA ALA A 486 8.77 -19.68 28.19
C ALA A 486 9.12 -19.94 26.71
N PRO A 487 8.71 -21.05 26.06
CA PRO A 487 8.92 -21.25 24.62
C PRO A 487 8.19 -20.22 23.75
N VAL A 488 7.04 -19.71 24.17
CA VAL A 488 6.33 -18.67 23.42
C VAL A 488 7.17 -17.39 23.38
N ILE A 489 7.71 -16.98 24.52
CA ILE A 489 8.52 -15.76 24.63
C ILE A 489 9.90 -15.97 23.98
N VAL A 490 10.56 -17.10 24.23
CA VAL A 490 11.95 -17.31 23.78
C VAL A 490 12.03 -17.74 22.31
N TRP A 491 11.16 -18.65 21.86
CA TRP A 491 11.21 -19.22 20.50
C TRP A 491 10.22 -18.55 19.56
N ALA A 492 8.94 -18.43 19.93
CA ALA A 492 7.95 -17.87 19.01
C ALA A 492 8.16 -16.36 18.80
N ALA A 493 8.53 -15.62 19.85
CA ALA A 493 8.86 -14.19 19.75
C ALA A 493 10.33 -13.90 19.38
N TRP A 494 11.15 -14.93 19.09
CA TRP A 494 12.54 -14.77 18.68
C TRP A 494 12.77 -13.75 17.55
N PRO A 495 11.95 -13.70 16.48
CA PRO A 495 12.11 -12.72 15.40
C PRO A 495 12.05 -11.27 15.93
N PHE A 496 11.13 -10.98 16.85
CA PHE A 496 10.97 -9.67 17.45
C PHE A 496 12.16 -9.29 18.34
N HIS A 497 12.67 -10.25 19.13
CA HIS A 497 13.86 -10.02 19.95
C HIS A 497 15.11 -9.75 19.10
N ARG A 498 15.29 -10.51 18.02
CA ARG A 498 16.39 -10.31 17.07
C ARG A 498 16.30 -8.94 16.41
N ALA A 499 15.14 -8.56 15.88
CA ALA A 499 14.91 -7.27 15.25
C ALA A 499 15.15 -6.11 16.22
N ALA A 500 14.64 -6.21 17.46
CA ALA A 500 14.86 -5.23 18.51
C ALA A 500 16.35 -5.04 18.83
N LEU A 501 17.11 -6.13 18.94
CA LEU A 501 18.55 -6.08 19.26
C LEU A 501 19.35 -5.46 18.12
N LEU A 502 19.03 -5.78 16.87
CA LEU A 502 19.66 -5.17 15.70
C LEU A 502 19.37 -3.66 15.66
N ASN A 503 18.11 -3.26 15.81
CA ASN A 503 17.71 -1.85 15.80
C ASN A 503 18.36 -1.03 16.93
N LEU A 504 18.54 -1.65 18.11
CA LEU A 504 19.23 -1.02 19.24
C LEU A 504 20.70 -0.69 18.93
N ARG A 505 21.41 -1.55 18.18
CA ARG A 505 22.81 -1.31 17.77
C ARG A 505 22.95 -0.11 16.84
N HIS A 506 21.86 0.28 16.17
CA HIS A 506 21.80 1.43 15.27
C HIS A 506 21.08 2.64 15.91
N GLY A 507 20.82 2.61 17.22
CA GLY A 507 20.21 3.72 17.96
C GLY A 507 18.73 3.99 17.62
N ALA A 508 18.03 3.00 17.05
CA ALA A 508 16.63 3.12 16.67
C ALA A 508 15.72 2.28 17.58
N ALA A 509 14.55 2.82 17.93
CA ALA A 509 13.49 2.11 18.62
C ALA A 509 12.30 1.89 17.69
N THR A 510 11.75 0.68 17.68
CA THR A 510 10.66 0.23 16.79
C THR A 510 9.58 -0.49 17.60
N MET A 511 8.48 -0.89 16.95
CA MET A 511 7.44 -1.72 17.58
C MET A 511 8.01 -3.03 18.16
N ASP A 512 8.96 -3.64 17.46
CA ASP A 512 9.65 -4.85 17.93
C ASP A 512 10.45 -4.59 19.21
N THR A 513 11.01 -3.39 19.36
CA THR A 513 11.68 -2.97 20.59
C THR A 513 10.72 -2.95 21.76
N LEU A 514 9.52 -2.38 21.58
CA LEU A 514 8.49 -2.35 22.63
C LEU A 514 8.04 -3.76 23.01
N ILE A 515 7.74 -4.61 22.02
CA ILE A 515 7.31 -6.00 22.24
C ILE A 515 8.39 -6.81 22.95
N SER A 516 9.64 -6.72 22.47
CA SER A 516 10.80 -7.42 23.02
C SER A 516 11.08 -7.02 24.46
N VAL A 517 11.08 -5.71 24.76
CA VAL A 517 11.30 -5.20 26.12
C VAL A 517 10.17 -5.64 27.05
N GLY A 518 8.90 -5.48 26.63
CA GLY A 518 7.74 -5.83 27.46
C GLY A 518 7.68 -7.31 27.81
N THR A 519 7.86 -8.19 26.82
CA THR A 519 7.81 -9.64 27.01
C THR A 519 9.00 -10.17 27.82
N THR A 520 10.20 -9.62 27.60
CA THR A 520 11.40 -9.98 28.37
C THR A 520 11.28 -9.51 29.82
N ALA A 521 10.83 -8.28 30.06
CA ALA A 521 10.61 -7.76 31.40
C ALA A 521 9.57 -8.59 32.16
N ALA A 522 8.47 -8.96 31.50
CA ALA A 522 7.43 -9.81 32.09
C ALA A 522 7.96 -11.23 32.43
N LEU A 523 8.78 -11.83 31.55
CA LEU A 523 9.40 -13.13 31.82
C LEU A 523 10.39 -13.05 32.99
N LEU A 524 11.26 -12.04 33.01
CA LEU A 524 12.23 -11.83 34.10
C LEU A 524 11.54 -11.58 35.44
N TRP A 525 10.47 -10.78 35.45
CA TRP A 525 9.67 -10.56 36.64
C TRP A 525 8.99 -11.84 37.10
N SER A 526 8.41 -12.62 36.17
CA SER A 526 7.78 -13.91 36.50
C SER A 526 8.80 -14.88 37.11
N LEU A 527 9.99 -14.99 36.53
CA LEU A 527 11.08 -15.79 37.11
C LEU A 527 11.46 -15.30 38.50
N TYR A 528 11.60 -13.98 38.69
CA TYR A 528 11.88 -13.43 40.02
C TYR A 528 10.77 -13.79 41.03
N ALA A 529 9.50 -13.60 40.68
CA ALA A 529 8.36 -13.90 41.54
C ALA A 529 8.21 -15.39 41.86
N LEU A 530 8.51 -16.28 40.91
CA LEU A 530 8.45 -17.74 41.10
C LEU A 530 9.61 -18.27 41.95
N PHE A 531 10.83 -17.76 41.78
CA PHE A 531 12.00 -18.28 42.49
C PHE A 531 12.27 -17.59 43.83
N PHE A 532 11.99 -16.29 43.92
CA PHE A 532 12.33 -15.45 45.08
C PHE A 532 11.11 -14.79 45.74
N GLY A 533 9.95 -14.82 45.09
CA GLY A 533 8.69 -14.32 45.64
C GLY A 533 7.80 -15.42 46.24
N THR A 534 6.58 -15.05 46.61
CA THR A 534 5.56 -15.98 47.14
C THR A 534 4.85 -16.76 46.04
N ALA A 535 4.93 -16.31 44.78
CA ALA A 535 4.18 -16.91 43.67
C ALA A 535 4.58 -18.38 43.39
N GLY A 536 5.84 -18.76 43.65
CA GLY A 536 6.33 -20.12 43.44
C GLY A 536 5.95 -21.14 44.52
N GLN A 537 5.35 -20.70 45.63
CA GLN A 537 4.95 -21.59 46.73
C GLN A 537 3.89 -22.61 46.24
N PRO A 538 4.07 -23.91 46.51
CA PRO A 538 3.09 -24.91 46.09
C PRO A 538 1.70 -24.63 46.69
N GLY A 539 0.64 -24.74 45.89
CA GLY A 539 -0.74 -24.52 46.33
C GLY A 539 -1.20 -23.05 46.31
N THR A 540 -0.38 -22.12 45.81
CA THR A 540 -0.84 -20.76 45.50
C THR A 540 -1.92 -20.80 44.42
N THR A 541 -2.99 -20.04 44.62
CA THR A 541 -4.07 -19.87 43.63
C THR A 541 -4.37 -18.38 43.47
N HIS A 542 -4.77 -17.97 42.28
CA HIS A 542 -5.31 -16.63 42.06
C HIS A 542 -6.83 -16.67 42.17
N GLY A 543 -7.39 -15.78 42.97
CA GLY A 543 -8.85 -15.58 43.01
C GLY A 543 -9.34 -15.00 41.69
N MET A 544 -10.45 -15.52 41.16
CA MET A 544 -11.19 -14.83 40.10
C MET A 544 -11.88 -13.62 40.75
N LEU A 545 -11.61 -12.42 40.26
CA LEU A 545 -12.36 -11.22 40.64
C LEU A 545 -13.80 -11.33 40.09
N THR A 546 -14.64 -12.13 40.74
CA THR A 546 -16.09 -12.11 40.60
C THR A 546 -16.67 -11.53 41.89
N GLY A 547 -16.66 -10.20 41.98
CA GLY A 547 -17.20 -9.50 43.15
C GLY A 547 -17.21 -7.99 42.94
N LEU A 548 -18.30 -7.46 42.39
CA LEU A 548 -18.74 -6.09 42.69
C LEU A 548 -19.21 -6.08 44.15
N SER A 549 -18.26 -6.00 45.09
CA SER A 549 -18.57 -5.68 46.49
C SER A 549 -18.11 -4.26 46.75
N SER A 550 -19.09 -3.37 46.85
CA SER A 550 -18.95 -2.00 47.34
C SER A 550 -18.56 -2.04 48.82
N ASP A 551 -17.27 -1.93 49.13
CA ASP A 551 -16.73 -1.23 50.32
C ASP A 551 -15.23 -1.49 50.47
N THR A 552 -14.41 -0.92 49.57
CA THR A 552 -13.04 -0.43 49.85
C THR A 552 -12.50 0.27 48.60
N PRO A 553 -11.81 1.43 48.70
CA PRO A 553 -11.20 2.04 47.53
C PRO A 553 -9.97 1.21 47.15
N ARG A 554 -10.13 0.30 46.18
CA ARG A 554 -9.01 -0.32 45.47
C ARG A 554 -8.95 0.28 44.09
N THR A 555 -7.92 1.10 43.87
CA THR A 555 -7.61 1.75 42.60
C THR A 555 -7.41 0.68 41.53
N ILE A 556 -8.35 0.58 40.59
CA ILE A 556 -8.23 -0.26 39.39
C ILE A 556 -7.48 0.58 38.37
N GLU A 557 -6.17 0.35 38.21
CA GLU A 557 -5.42 0.87 37.07
C GLU A 557 -5.56 -0.10 35.89
N ALA A 558 -6.43 0.26 34.96
CA ALA A 558 -6.49 -0.32 33.63
C ALA A 558 -5.35 0.27 32.80
N GLY A 559 -4.30 -0.52 32.56
CA GLY A 559 -3.20 -0.18 31.67
C GLY A 559 -2.77 -1.42 30.89
N ALA A 560 -2.80 -1.33 29.57
CA ALA A 560 -2.30 -2.36 28.67
C ALA A 560 -0.83 -2.71 28.98
N VAL A 561 -0.47 -3.97 28.74
CA VAL A 561 0.81 -4.62 29.07
C VAL A 561 0.94 -5.00 30.56
N SER A 562 0.46 -6.19 30.92
CA SER A 562 1.01 -6.97 32.04
C SER A 562 0.49 -8.41 32.03
N VAL A 563 1.43 -9.35 32.05
CA VAL A 563 1.21 -10.68 32.62
C VAL A 563 0.55 -10.51 33.98
N VAL A 564 -0.59 -11.15 34.16
CA VAL A 564 -1.38 -11.16 35.39
C VAL A 564 -0.55 -11.76 36.52
N ILE A 565 0.08 -10.92 37.35
CA ILE A 565 0.33 -11.17 38.79
C ILE A 565 0.43 -9.80 39.49
N VAL A 566 -0.65 -9.36 40.14
CA VAL A 566 -0.62 -8.27 41.15
C VAL A 566 -1.07 -8.84 42.49
N GLU A 567 -0.14 -8.77 43.45
CA GLU A 567 -0.32 -8.58 44.89
C GLU A 567 -1.51 -9.24 45.60
N GLY A 568 -1.29 -10.46 46.11
CA GLY A 568 -2.06 -11.01 47.22
C GLY A 568 -1.30 -10.75 48.52
N THR A 569 -1.71 -9.73 49.27
CA THR A 569 -1.31 -9.54 50.67
C THR A 569 -1.72 -10.79 51.45
N VAL A 570 -0.77 -11.34 52.21
CA VAL A 570 -0.91 -12.55 53.01
C VAL A 570 -1.91 -12.33 54.14
N GLU A 571 -3.04 -13.02 54.11
CA GLU A 571 -3.75 -13.43 55.33
C GLU A 571 -3.83 -14.95 55.33
N GLY A 572 -2.99 -15.55 56.17
CA GLY A 572 -2.87 -16.99 56.31
C GLY A 572 -4.11 -17.59 56.96
N SER A 573 -4.68 -18.59 56.30
CA SER A 573 -5.41 -19.65 56.99
C SER A 573 -4.77 -20.98 56.58
N VAL A 574 -3.79 -21.40 57.37
CA VAL A 574 -3.32 -22.78 57.38
C VAL A 574 -4.44 -23.61 58.00
N ARG A 575 -5.12 -24.43 57.20
CA ARG A 575 -5.83 -25.60 57.73
C ARG A 575 -4.82 -26.75 57.77
N GLU A 576 -4.32 -27.03 58.96
CA GLU A 576 -3.71 -28.31 59.30
C GLU A 576 -4.80 -29.41 59.45
N PRO A 577 -4.42 -30.70 59.38
CA PRO A 577 -5.09 -31.74 58.58
C PRO A 577 -6.48 -32.19 59.04
#